data_AF-A0A660WAV8-F1
#
_entry.id   AF-A0A660WAV8-F1
#
_cell.length_a   1.000
_cell.length_b   1.000
_cell.length_c   1.000
_cell.angle_alpha   90.00
_cell.angle_beta   90.00
_cell.angle_gamma   90.00
#
_symmetry.space_group_name_H-M   'P 1'
#
loop_
_entity.id
_entity.type
_entity.pdbx_description
1 polymer ?
#
loop_
_entity_poly.entity_id
_entity_poly.type
_entity_poly.pdbx_seq_one_letter_code
_entity_poly.pdbx_strand_id
1 'polypeptide(L)' 'MKNMTDIIDIAQDITVLKPMPASIRRLAEVAGDPEAGIDEIEEAIKFDQTLTAYLLRMANSAWSGSSRQIETIRQAI' A
#
# COMPACT_ATOMS: atom_id res chain seq x y z
N MET A 1 -32.40 2.04 18.33
CA MET A 1 -31.66 1.90 17.06
C MET A 1 -30.47 2.83 17.13
N LYS A 2 -29.26 2.28 17.28
CA LYS A 2 -28.02 3.07 17.23
C LYS A 2 -27.56 3.01 15.78
N ASN A 3 -27.56 4.15 15.09
CA ASN A 3 -27.11 4.24 13.71
C ASN A 3 -25.61 3.88 13.70
N MET A 4 -25.34 2.65 13.30
CA MET A 4 -24.03 2.17 12.93
C MET A 4 -23.74 2.81 11.57
N THR A 5 -23.11 3.98 11.56
CA THR A 5 -22.49 4.48 10.33
C THR A 5 -21.58 3.36 9.84
N ASP A 6 -21.87 2.78 8.68
CA ASP A 6 -21.16 1.61 8.19
C ASP A 6 -19.68 1.98 8.03
N ILE A 7 -18.76 1.10 8.46
CA ILE A 7 -17.31 1.30 8.26
C ILE A 7 -17.01 1.59 6.78
N ILE A 8 -17.82 1.02 5.89
CA ILE A 8 -17.78 1.25 4.45
C ILE A 8 -18.07 2.73 4.11
N ASP A 9 -19.08 3.33 4.73
CA ASP A 9 -19.42 4.74 4.52
C ASP A 9 -18.28 5.65 5.00
N ILE A 10 -17.69 5.35 6.16
CA ILE A 10 -16.53 6.10 6.69
C ILE A 10 -15.33 5.96 5.75
N ALA A 11 -15.08 4.77 5.20
CA ALA A 11 -13.98 4.54 4.27
C ALA A 11 -14.17 5.27 2.93
N GLN A 12 -15.42 5.40 2.45
CA GLN A 12 -15.74 6.13 1.23
C GLN A 12 -15.59 7.66 1.39
N ASP A 13 -15.82 8.18 2.59
CA ASP A 13 -15.66 9.60 2.92
C ASP A 13 -14.20 10.04 3.10
N ILE A 14 -13.25 9.11 3.21
CA ILE A 14 -11.83 9.47 3.32
C ILE A 14 -11.28 9.83 1.94
N THR A 15 -11.33 11.12 1.63
CA THR A 15 -10.91 11.69 0.35
C THR A 15 -9.40 11.56 0.07
N VAL A 16 -8.53 11.57 1.08
CA VAL A 16 -7.09 11.26 0.95
C VAL A 16 -6.54 10.77 2.30
N LEU A 17 -6.28 9.46 2.44
CA LEU A 17 -5.31 8.99 3.43
C LEU A 17 -3.91 9.23 2.88
N LYS A 18 -3.03 9.77 3.72
CA LYS A 18 -1.59 9.82 3.41
C LYS A 18 -0.90 8.64 4.10
N PRO A 19 0.17 8.09 3.50
CA PRO A 19 1.04 7.15 4.18
C PRO A 19 1.49 7.70 5.53
N MET A 20 1.65 6.81 6.50
CA MET A 20 2.24 7.17 7.78
C MET A 20 3.71 7.58 7.55
N PRO A 21 4.18 8.68 8.15
CA PRO A 21 5.56 9.13 7.99
C PRO A 21 6.61 8.05 8.33
N ALA A 22 6.31 7.20 9.31
CA ALA A 22 7.18 6.09 9.70
C ALA A 22 7.35 5.05 8.58
N SER A 23 6.26 4.70 7.89
CA SER A 23 6.27 3.74 6.78
C SER A 23 7.05 4.30 5.59
N ILE A 24 6.85 5.58 5.26
CA ILE A 24 7.62 6.27 4.21
C ILE A 24 9.12 6.28 4.54
N ARG A 25 9.47 6.63 5.79
CA ARG A 25 10.86 6.64 6.23
C ARG A 25 11.48 5.24 6.10
N ARG A 26 10.80 4.20 6.61
CA ARG A 26 11.31 2.82 6.52
C ARG A 26 11.45 2.36 5.08
N LEU A 27 10.47 2.66 4.21
CA LEU A 27 10.55 2.31 2.80
C LEU A 27 11.71 3.03 2.10
N ALA A 28 11.96 4.31 2.42
CA ALA A 28 13.09 5.05 1.87
C ALA A 28 14.45 4.51 2.36
N GLU A 29 14.54 4.09 3.63
CA GLU A 29 15.73 3.43 4.18
C GLU A 29 16.01 2.10 3.45
N VAL A 30 15.00 1.24 3.31
CA VAL A 30 15.13 -0.07 2.64
C VAL A 30 15.44 0.10 1.15
N ALA A 31 14.79 1.04 0.45
CA ALA A 31 15.03 1.28 -0.97
C ALA A 31 16.43 1.85 -1.28
N GLY A 32 17.08 2.46 -0.29
CA GLY A 32 18.44 2.98 -0.40
C GLY A 32 19.54 2.00 -0.02
N ASP A 33 19.18 0.82 0.51
CA ASP A 33 20.13 -0.19 0.98
C ASP A 33 20.32 -1.28 -0.09
N PRO A 34 21.53 -1.41 -0.68
CA PRO A 34 21.79 -2.42 -1.71
C PRO A 34 21.75 -3.86 -1.20
N GLU A 35 21.82 -4.08 0.12
CA GLU A 35 21.76 -5.41 0.73
C GLU A 35 20.33 -5.78 1.17
N ALA A 36 19.37 -4.86 1.05
CA ALA A 36 18.02 -5.10 1.51
C ALA A 36 17.27 -6.13 0.65
N GLY A 37 16.54 -7.01 1.34
CA GLY A 37 15.73 -8.05 0.71
C GLY A 37 14.30 -7.62 0.39
N ILE A 38 13.63 -8.40 -0.48
CA ILE A 38 12.20 -8.25 -0.81
C ILE A 38 11.32 -8.28 0.46
N ASP A 39 11.68 -9.12 1.43
CA ASP A 39 10.93 -9.27 2.68
C ASP A 39 10.94 -7.95 3.48
N GLU A 40 12.04 -7.19 3.46
CA GLU A 40 12.12 -5.90 4.17
C GLU A 40 11.28 -4.81 3.49
N ILE A 41 11.17 -4.85 2.16
CA ILE A 41 10.27 -3.99 1.39
C ILE A 41 8.83 -4.30 1.75
N GLU A 42 8.48 -5.59 1.83
CA GLU A 42 7.15 -6.05 2.21
C GLU A 42 6.78 -5.61 3.63
N GLU A 43 7.68 -5.77 4.61
CA GLU A 43 7.48 -5.29 5.99
C GLU A 43 7.26 -3.77 6.05
N ALA A 44 7.97 -2.99 5.23
CA ALA A 44 7.85 -1.54 5.20
C ALA A 44 6.47 -1.06 4.69
N ILE A 45 5.75 -1.90 3.94
CA ILE A 45 4.50 -1.55 3.25
C ILE A 45 3.28 -2.17 3.93
N LYS A 46 3.35 -3.43 4.36
CA LYS A 46 2.17 -4.26 4.67
C LYS A 46 1.29 -3.78 5.82
N PHE A 47 1.85 -2.96 6.72
CA PHE A 47 1.11 -2.39 7.85
C PHE A 47 0.51 -1.00 7.57
N ASP A 48 0.81 -0.43 6.40
CA ASP A 48 0.27 0.85 5.96
C ASP A 48 -0.70 0.63 4.80
N GLN A 49 -1.99 0.67 5.12
CA GLN A 49 -3.06 0.48 4.14
C GLN A 49 -3.00 1.48 2.98
N THR A 50 -2.48 2.69 3.23
CA THR A 50 -2.37 3.72 2.19
C THR A 50 -1.25 3.38 1.22
N LEU A 51 -0.08 2.98 1.72
CA LEU A 51 1.01 2.52 0.86
C LEU A 51 0.65 1.24 0.12
N THR A 52 -0.02 0.31 0.79
CA THR A 52 -0.52 -0.92 0.17
C THR A 52 -1.45 -0.59 -1.01
N ALA A 53 -2.43 0.31 -0.80
CA ALA A 53 -3.32 0.74 -1.87
C ALA A 53 -2.59 1.47 -3.01
N TYR A 54 -1.61 2.32 -2.70
CA TYR A 54 -0.79 2.99 -3.70
C TYR A 54 0.01 2.00 -4.55
N LEU A 55 0.68 1.05 -3.91
CA LEU A 55 1.46 0.01 -4.59
C LEU A 55 0.56 -0.83 -5.51
N LEU A 56 -0.56 -1.33 -5.00
CA LEU A 56 -1.48 -2.16 -5.81
C LEU A 56 -2.09 -1.37 -6.97
N ARG A 57 -2.43 -0.08 -6.76
CA ARG A 57 -2.93 0.77 -7.85
C ARG A 57 -1.86 0.99 -8.93
N MET A 58 -0.61 1.20 -8.53
CA MET A 58 0.50 1.33 -9.47
C MET A 58 0.75 0.01 -10.22
N ALA A 59 0.82 -1.11 -9.52
CA ALA A 59 1.05 -2.43 -10.11
C ALA A 59 -0.05 -2.85 -11.10
N ASN A 60 -1.30 -2.44 -10.85
CA ASN A 60 -2.43 -2.66 -11.77
C ASN A 60 -2.62 -1.54 -12.81
N SER A 61 -1.74 -0.54 -12.86
CA SER A 61 -1.84 0.52 -13.85
C SER A 61 -1.43 0.04 -15.25
N ALA A 62 -1.91 0.71 -16.29
CA ALA A 62 -1.52 0.43 -17.67
C ALA A 62 0.00 0.53 -17.89
N TRP A 63 0.69 1.37 -17.09
CA TRP A 63 2.15 1.53 -17.16
C TRP A 63 2.90 0.25 -16.76
N SER A 64 2.40 -0.47 -15.77
CA SER A 64 3.04 -1.69 -15.25
C SER A 64 2.86 -2.90 -16.15
N GLY A 65 1.91 -2.87 -17.10
CA GLY A 65 1.75 -3.89 -18.14
C GLY A 65 1.31 -5.27 -17.63
N SER A 66 0.76 -5.38 -16.41
CA SER A 66 0.30 -6.67 -15.90
C SER A 66 -0.89 -7.21 -16.70
N SER A 67 -0.79 -8.46 -17.16
CA SER A 67 -1.85 -9.16 -17.88
C SER A 67 -2.97 -9.70 -16.98
N ARG A 68 -2.72 -9.71 -15.66
CA ARG A 68 -3.65 -10.16 -14.63
C ARG A 68 -3.75 -9.15 -13.49
N GLN A 69 -4.82 -9.24 -12.73
CA GLN A 69 -4.95 -8.43 -11.52
C GLN A 69 -3.88 -8.83 -10.49
N ILE A 70 -3.23 -7.81 -9.93
CA ILE A 70 -2.26 -7.92 -8.83
C ILE A 70 -3.01 -7.67 -7.53
N GLU A 71 -2.99 -8.63 -6.62
CA GLU A 71 -3.83 -8.63 -5.42
C GLU A 71 -3.02 -8.56 -4.12
N THR A 72 -1.72 -8.83 -4.17
CA THR A 72 -0.86 -8.90 -2.99
C THR A 72 0.40 -8.06 -3.16
N ILE A 73 0.97 -7.62 -2.05
CA ILE A 73 2.25 -6.87 -2.03
C ILE A 73 3.33 -7.70 -2.73
N ARG A 74 3.43 -8.99 -2.41
CA ARG A 74 4.43 -9.90 -2.99
C ARG A 74 4.33 -10.08 -4.50
N GLN A 75 3.15 -9.89 -5.09
CA GLN A 75 2.98 -9.91 -6.54
C GLN A 75 3.32 -8.58 -7.20
N ALA A 76 3.31 -7.48 -6.44
CA ALA A 76 3.54 -6.13 -6.93
C ALA A 76 5.00 -5.68 -6.90
N ILE A 77 5.83 -6.37 -6.11
CA ILE A 77 7.29 -6.18 -5.98
C ILE A 77 8.01 -7.34 -6.65
#